data_AF-A0A1U8MTH0-F1
#
_entry.id   AF-A0A1U8MTH0-F1
#
_cell.length_a   1.000
_cell.length_b   1.000
_cell.length_c   1.000
_cell.angle_alpha   90.00
_cell.angle_beta   90.00
_cell.angle_gamma   90.00
#
_symmetry.space_group_name_H-M   'P 1'
#
loop_
_entity.id
_entity.type
_entity.pdbx_description
1 polymer ?
#
loop_
_entity_poly.entity_id
_entity_poly.type
_entity_poly.pdbx_seq_one_letter_code
_entity_poly.pdbx_strand_id
1 'polypeptide(L)'
;MASSSSSSSGTASPCGACRFLRRKCTHDCIFAPYFGSEQGPAKFAAIHKVFGASNVSKLLLQIPPHDRPEAVATIAYEAQARIQDPVYGCVAHIFTLQQQVPTIFLIG
;
A
#
# COMPACT_ATOMS: atom_id res chain seq x y z
N MET A 1 -18.42 -13.78 5.44
CA MET A 1 -19.13 -12.86 4.54
C MET A 1 -18.14 -12.41 3.47
N ALA A 2 -18.25 -12.95 2.26
CA ALA A 2 -17.32 -12.65 1.17
C ALA A 2 -17.65 -11.29 0.56
N SER A 3 -16.66 -10.40 0.48
CA SER A 3 -16.82 -9.07 -0.11
C SER A 3 -16.81 -9.17 -1.63
N SER A 4 -17.85 -8.60 -2.21
CA SER A 4 -18.21 -8.61 -3.63
C SER A 4 -17.12 -8.03 -4.52
N SER A 5 -16.67 -8.83 -5.49
CA SER A 5 -15.95 -8.38 -6.68
C SER A 5 -16.91 -7.69 -7.64
N SER A 6 -16.98 -6.36 -7.57
CA SER A 6 -17.70 -5.55 -8.56
C SER A 6 -16.76 -5.19 -9.71
N SER A 7 -16.78 -6.00 -10.77
CA SER A 7 -16.38 -5.59 -12.11
C SER A 7 -17.52 -4.78 -12.74
N SER A 8 -17.39 -3.46 -12.80
CA SER A 8 -18.34 -2.57 -13.49
C SER A 8 -17.63 -1.67 -14.51
N SER A 9 -17.77 -2.06 -15.77
CA SER A 9 -17.47 -1.28 -16.96
C SER A 9 -18.54 -0.19 -17.14
N GLY A 10 -18.21 1.06 -16.82
CA GLY A 10 -19.06 2.23 -17.06
C GLY A 10 -18.40 3.48 -16.49
N THR A 11 -17.85 4.33 -17.37
CA THR A 11 -17.12 5.60 -17.05
C THR A 11 -16.48 5.61 -15.67
N ALA A 12 -15.58 4.66 -15.42
CA ALA A 12 -15.05 4.42 -14.09
C ALA A 12 -14.26 5.64 -13.61
N SER A 13 -14.65 6.18 -12.45
CA SER A 13 -13.88 7.17 -11.70
C SER A 13 -12.41 6.76 -11.67
N PRO A 14 -11.44 7.67 -11.88
CA PRO A 14 -10.04 7.30 -11.84
C PRO A 14 -9.69 6.69 -10.48
N CYS A 15 -8.92 5.61 -10.47
CA CYS A 15 -8.47 5.01 -9.21
C CYS A 15 -7.67 6.03 -8.38
N GLY A 16 -7.53 5.79 -7.08
CA GLY A 16 -6.87 6.71 -6.16
C GLY A 16 -5.46 7.13 -6.59
N ALA A 17 -4.70 6.22 -7.19
CA ALA A 17 -3.40 6.51 -7.78
C ALA A 17 -3.47 7.48 -8.97
N CYS A 18 -4.34 7.21 -9.94
CA CYS A 18 -4.51 8.07 -11.11
C CYS A 18 -5.10 9.43 -10.75
N ARG A 19 -6.01 9.48 -9.77
CA ARG A 19 -6.55 10.72 -9.20
C ARG A 19 -5.44 11.56 -8.55
N PHE A 20 -4.55 10.93 -7.77
CA PHE A 20 -3.38 11.60 -7.17
C PHE A 20 -2.41 12.12 -8.23
N LEU A 21 -2.09 11.29 -9.23
CA LEU A 21 -1.18 11.62 -10.33
C LEU A 21 -1.77 12.57 -11.38
N ARG A 22 -3.07 12.91 -11.27
CA ARG A 22 -3.81 13.74 -12.24
C ARG A 22 -3.69 13.24 -13.68
N ARG A 23 -3.75 11.91 -13.87
CA ARG A 23 -3.66 11.26 -15.19
C ARG A 23 -4.90 10.42 -15.50
N LYS A 24 -5.13 10.13 -16.79
CA LYS A 24 -6.19 9.23 -17.24
C LYS A 24 -5.97 7.81 -16.69
N CYS A 25 -7.01 7.21 -16.13
CA CYS A 25 -7.01 5.81 -15.72
C CYS A 25 -7.46 4.94 -16.91
N THR A 26 -6.61 4.03 -17.37
CA THR A 26 -6.92 3.08 -18.45
C THR A 26 -7.33 1.72 -17.89
N HIS A 27 -7.88 0.85 -18.74
CA HIS A 27 -8.24 -0.51 -18.37
C HIS A 27 -7.03 -1.33 -17.87
N ASP A 28 -5.85 -1.11 -18.47
CA ASP A 28 -4.58 -1.75 -18.07
C ASP A 28 -3.85 -1.05 -16.90
N CYS A 29 -4.55 -0.22 -16.13
CA CYS A 29 -3.94 0.46 -15.00
C CYS A 29 -3.56 -0.52 -13.88
N ILE A 30 -2.27 -0.76 -13.70
CA ILE A 30 -1.73 -1.65 -12.64
C ILE A 30 -2.16 -1.24 -11.23
N PHE A 31 -2.48 0.03 -10.99
CA PHE A 31 -2.90 0.53 -9.68
C PHE A 31 -4.42 0.42 -9.46
N ALA A 32 -5.22 0.28 -10.51
CA ALA A 32 -6.68 0.33 -10.38
C ALA A 32 -7.26 -0.73 -9.41
N PRO A 33 -6.79 -1.99 -9.41
CA PRO A 33 -7.31 -3.01 -8.50
C PRO A 33 -7.08 -2.72 -7.02
N TYR A 34 -6.07 -1.90 -6.67
CA TYR A 34 -5.61 -1.75 -5.29
C TYR A 34 -5.99 -0.41 -4.65
N PHE A 35 -6.31 0.60 -5.46
CA PHE A 35 -6.63 1.96 -5.00
C PHE A 35 -8.06 2.38 -5.33
N GLY A 36 -9.02 1.45 -5.29
CA GLY A 36 -10.43 1.72 -5.60
C GLY A 36 -11.26 2.36 -4.48
N SER A 37 -10.74 2.40 -3.24
CA SER A 37 -11.46 2.98 -2.09
C SER A 37 -11.28 4.50 -1.99
N GLU A 38 -12.14 5.16 -1.20
CA GLU A 38 -12.02 6.59 -0.88
C GLU A 38 -10.66 6.94 -0.23
N GLN A 39 -10.06 6.00 0.50
CA GLN A 39 -8.73 6.16 1.10
C GLN A 39 -7.58 5.95 0.10
N GLY A 40 -7.89 5.49 -1.12
CA GLY A 40 -6.92 5.19 -2.17
C GLY A 40 -5.93 6.32 -2.46
N PRO A 41 -6.36 7.57 -2.68
CA PRO A 41 -5.46 8.70 -2.91
C PRO A 41 -4.47 8.94 -1.76
N ALA A 42 -4.93 8.88 -0.51
CA ALA A 42 -4.08 9.10 0.66
C ALA A 42 -3.04 7.98 0.83
N LYS A 43 -3.46 6.71 0.67
CA LYS A 43 -2.55 5.56 0.65
C LYS A 43 -1.52 5.68 -0.46
N PHE A 44 -1.94 6.05 -1.66
CA PHE A 44 -1.04 6.23 -2.79
C PHE A 44 -0.07 7.41 -2.59
N ALA A 45 -0.51 8.49 -1.96
CA ALA A 45 0.35 9.63 -1.65
C ALA A 45 1.55 9.23 -0.77
N ALA A 46 1.31 8.40 0.25
CA ALA A 46 2.37 7.89 1.12
C ALA A 46 3.36 7.04 0.31
N ILE A 47 2.85 6.07 -0.44
CA ILE A 47 3.64 5.18 -1.31
C ILE A 47 4.47 5.98 -2.32
N HIS A 48 3.85 6.96 -2.97
CA HIS A 48 4.52 7.82 -3.94
C HIS A 48 5.64 8.64 -3.31
N LYS A 49 5.43 9.16 -2.10
CA LYS A 49 6.44 9.96 -1.39
C LYS A 49 7.67 9.14 -1.01
N VAL A 50 7.50 7.89 -0.59
CA VAL A 50 8.59 7.06 -0.05
C VAL A 50 9.26 6.23 -1.13
N PHE A 51 8.48 5.56 -1.98
CA PHE A 51 9.00 4.62 -2.97
C PHE A 51 8.95 5.18 -4.40
N GLY A 52 8.00 6.06 -4.69
CA GLY A 52 7.75 6.58 -6.03
C GLY A 52 6.89 5.63 -6.88
N ALA A 53 6.03 6.20 -7.74
CA ALA A 53 5.10 5.42 -8.56
C ALA A 53 5.81 4.41 -9.47
N SER A 54 6.91 4.81 -10.12
CA SER A 54 7.64 3.96 -11.07
C SER A 54 8.26 2.73 -10.40
N ASN A 55 8.84 2.90 -9.21
CA ASN A 55 9.47 1.78 -8.49
C ASN A 55 8.41 0.78 -8.03
N VAL A 56 7.29 1.27 -7.51
CA VAL A 56 6.17 0.42 -7.08
C VAL A 56 5.55 -0.30 -8.27
N SER A 57 5.38 0.38 -9.41
CA SER A 57 4.91 -0.27 -10.63
C SER A 57 5.83 -1.40 -11.07
N LYS A 58 7.16 -1.20 -11.06
CA LYS A 58 8.14 -2.23 -11.42
C LYS A 58 8.11 -3.40 -10.43
N LEU A 59 8.04 -3.11 -9.13
CA LEU A 59 7.95 -4.11 -8.08
C LEU A 59 6.69 -4.97 -8.22
N LEU A 60 5.52 -4.36 -8.41
CA LEU A 60 4.27 -5.10 -8.58
C LEU A 60 4.29 -6.00 -9.82
N LEU A 61 4.95 -5.59 -10.91
CA LEU A 61 5.09 -6.43 -12.10
C LEU A 61 5.93 -7.69 -11.86
N GLN A 62 6.85 -7.67 -10.89
CA GLN A 62 7.68 -8.82 -10.51
C GLN A 62 6.98 -9.77 -9.53
N ILE A 63 5.90 -9.33 -8.89
CA ILE A 63 5.14 -10.11 -7.90
C ILE A 63 4.01 -10.88 -8.60
N PRO A 64 3.78 -12.16 -8.29
CA PRO A 64 2.63 -12.92 -8.78
C PRO A 64 1.31 -12.19 -8.51
N PRO A 65 0.33 -12.18 -9.44
CA PRO A 65 -0.89 -11.38 -9.29
C PRO A 65 -1.68 -11.61 -8.01
N HIS A 66 -1.64 -12.84 -7.46
CA HIS A 66 -2.35 -13.20 -6.23
C HIS A 66 -1.71 -12.62 -4.95
N ASP A 67 -0.41 -12.34 -4.97
CA ASP A 67 0.33 -11.76 -3.83
C ASP A 67 0.33 -10.23 -3.84
N ARG A 68 0.04 -9.61 -4.99
CA ARG A 68 0.05 -8.15 -5.15
C ARG A 68 -0.86 -7.39 -4.18
N PRO A 69 -2.08 -7.84 -3.82
CA PRO A 69 -2.90 -7.15 -2.84
C PRO A 69 -2.19 -7.00 -1.48
N GLU A 70 -1.56 -8.09 -1.01
CA GLU A 70 -0.81 -8.09 0.25
C GLU A 70 0.44 -7.23 0.13
N ALA A 71 1.19 -7.35 -0.97
CA ALA A 71 2.35 -6.51 -1.21
C ALA A 71 2.01 -5.01 -1.21
N VAL A 72 0.89 -4.60 -1.82
CA VAL A 72 0.44 -3.19 -1.77
C VAL A 72 0.10 -2.76 -0.34
N ALA A 73 -0.52 -3.64 0.46
CA ALA A 73 -0.82 -3.35 1.86
C ALA A 73 0.48 -3.16 2.67
N THR A 74 1.48 -4.02 2.50
CA THR A 74 2.79 -3.90 3.13
C THR A 74 3.51 -2.62 2.72
N ILE A 75 3.59 -2.32 1.42
CA ILE A 75 4.23 -1.10 0.91
C ILE A 75 3.52 0.16 1.45
N ALA A 76 2.19 0.15 1.54
CA ALA A 76 1.44 1.26 2.13
C ALA A 76 1.80 1.46 3.61
N TYR A 77 1.86 0.37 4.38
CA TYR A 77 2.26 0.40 5.79
C TYR A 77 3.69 0.92 5.97
N GLU A 78 4.65 0.40 5.22
CA GLU A 78 6.05 0.83 5.28
C GLU A 78 6.22 2.30 4.90
N ALA A 79 5.52 2.75 3.85
CA ALA A 79 5.54 4.15 3.45
C ALA A 79 4.98 5.06 4.55
N GLN A 80 3.87 4.66 5.17
CA GLN A 80 3.27 5.41 6.26
C GLN A 80 4.18 5.47 7.48
N ALA A 81 4.80 4.34 7.86
CA ALA A 81 5.75 4.28 8.96
C ALA A 81 6.97 5.18 8.69
N ARG A 82 7.51 5.18 7.46
CA ARG A 82 8.63 6.05 7.08
C ARG A 82 8.27 7.54 7.07
N ILE A 83 7.01 7.89 6.83
CA ILE A 83 6.54 9.28 6.94
C ILE A 83 6.45 9.71 8.40
N GLN A 84 6.03 8.82 9.30
CA GLN A 84 5.93 9.08 10.74
C GLN A 84 7.30 9.13 11.42
N ASP A 85 8.18 8.20 11.06
CA ASP A 85 9.57 8.15 11.49
C ASP A 85 10.50 8.16 10.26
N PRO A 86 11.00 9.33 9.86
CA PRO A 86 11.90 9.46 8.70
C PRO A 86 13.24 8.76 8.86
N VAL A 87 13.66 8.47 10.09
CA VAL A 87 14.97 7.87 10.41
C VAL A 87 14.85 6.35 10.34
N TYR A 88 13.93 5.76 11.12
CA TYR A 88 13.83 4.30 11.28
C TYR A 88 12.60 3.69 10.59
N GLY A 89 11.55 4.46 10.32
CA GLY A 89 10.31 3.96 9.71
C GLY A 89 9.73 2.76 10.47
N CYS A 90 9.39 1.70 9.74
CA CYS A 90 8.86 0.48 10.34
C CYS A 90 9.88 -0.27 11.23
N VAL A 91 11.19 0.02 11.13
CA VAL A 91 12.22 -0.60 11.97
C VAL A 91 12.07 -0.19 13.44
N ALA A 92 11.59 1.03 13.73
CA ALA A 92 11.28 1.44 15.09
C ALA A 92 10.23 0.51 15.72
N HIS A 93 9.19 0.14 14.98
CA HIS A 93 8.16 -0.79 15.45
C HIS A 93 8.75 -2.19 15.70
N ILE A 94 9.63 -2.67 14.82
CA ILE A 94 10.33 -3.96 15.02
C ILE A 94 11.13 -3.92 16.32
N PHE A 95 11.91 -2.85 16.54
CA PHE A 95 12.73 -2.70 17.73
C PHE A 95 11.89 -2.64 19.01
N THR A 96 10.79 -1.86 19.02
CA THR A 96 9.86 -1.82 20.16
C THR A 96 9.26 -3.19 20.45
N LEU A 97 8.83 -3.93 19.43
CA LEU A 97 8.30 -5.29 19.60
C LEU A 97 9.37 -6.23 20.17
N GLN A 98 10.60 -6.17 19.68
CA GLN A 98 11.71 -6.98 20.18
C GLN A 98 12.02 -6.70 21.65
N GLN A 99 11.88 -5.45 22.12
CA GLN A 99 12.07 -5.11 23.54
C GLN A 99 10.96 -5.64 24.45
N GLN A 100 9.74 -5.81 23.93
CA GLN A 100 8.61 -6.35 24.68
C GLN A 100 8.65 -7.86 24.85
N VAL A 101 9.33 -8.57 23.94
CA VAL A 101 9.46 -10.04 24.01
C VAL A 101 10.07 -10.49 25.35
N PRO A 102 11.22 -9.97 25.82
CA PRO A 102 11.74 -10.29 27.15
C PRO A 102 10.76 -9.97 28.28
N THR A 103 10.04 -8.84 28.20
CA THR A 103 9.04 -8.48 29.21
C THR A 103 7.94 -9.53 29.30
N ILE A 104 7.44 -10.03 28.17
CA ILE A 104 6.42 -11.09 28.10
C ILE A 104 6.92 -12.44 28.65
N PHE A 105 8.18 -12.79 28.41
CA PHE A 105 8.77 -14.03 28.93
C PHE A 105 9.11 -13.98 30.44
N LEU A 106 9.10 -12.81 31.08
CA LEU A 106 9.37 -12.66 32.52
C LEU A 106 8.12 -12.63 33.41
N ILE A 107 6.91 -12.66 32.82
CA ILE A 107 5.61 -12.70 33.52
C ILE A 107 4.87 -14.04 33.36
N GLY A 108 5.44 -15.01 32.63
CA GLY A 108 4.94 -16.39 32.51
C GLY A 108 5.84 -17.37 33.25
#